data_AF-A0A372QGP4-F1
#
_entry.id   AF-A0A372QGP4-F1
#
_cell.length_a   1.000
_cell.length_b   1.000
_cell.length_c   1.000
_cell.angle_alpha   90.00
_cell.angle_beta   90.00
_cell.angle_gamma   90.00
#
_symmetry.space_group_name_H-M   'P 1'
#
loop_
_entity.id
_entity.type
_entity.pdbx_description
1 polymer ?
#
loop_
_entity_poly.entity_id
_entity_poly.type
_entity_poly.pdbx_seq_one_letter_code
_entity_poly.pdbx_strand_id
1 'polypeptide(L)'
;MTNDLEIFLRNSQNTFIKKLLIRYMVWNESKIILSYIKEFIMEKERVKYLTISESGPGVDNELFSLKDEFKLYNVIVRRYNDLYITPYKFINNNLQYSI
;
A
#
# COMPACT_ATOMS: atom_id res chain seq x y z
N MET A 1 -2.40 -22.56 6.28
CA MET A 1 -3.38 -21.47 6.09
C MET A 1 -2.86 -20.61 4.96
N THR A 2 -3.68 -20.38 3.95
CA THR A 2 -3.29 -19.51 2.83
C THR A 2 -3.47 -18.07 3.27
N ASN A 3 -2.48 -17.21 3.03
CA ASN A 3 -2.59 -15.79 3.35
C ASN A 3 -3.36 -15.09 2.21
N ASP A 4 -4.54 -14.53 2.49
CA ASP A 4 -5.38 -13.87 1.49
C ASP A 4 -4.66 -12.72 0.77
N LEU A 5 -3.72 -12.04 1.45
CA LEU A 5 -2.88 -11.02 0.84
C LEU A 5 -1.96 -11.62 -0.23
N GLU A 6 -1.35 -12.78 0.05
CA GLU A 6 -0.50 -13.48 -0.90
C GLU A 6 -1.31 -13.89 -2.15
N ILE A 7 -2.51 -14.45 -1.95
CA ILE A 7 -3.41 -14.83 -3.05
C ILE A 7 -3.75 -13.61 -3.91
N PHE A 8 -4.14 -12.50 -3.29
CA PHE A 8 -4.45 -11.26 -3.99
C PHE A 8 -3.24 -10.73 -4.80
N LEU A 9 -2.05 -10.71 -4.20
CA LEU A 9 -0.84 -10.23 -4.84
C LEU A 9 -0.45 -11.12 -6.04
N ARG A 10 -0.56 -12.44 -5.89
CA ARG A 10 -0.30 -13.42 -6.96
C ARG A 10 -1.31 -13.30 -8.10
N ASN A 11 -2.60 -13.22 -7.79
CA ASN A 11 -3.66 -13.12 -8.81
C ASN A 11 -3.62 -11.79 -9.58
N SER A 12 -3.06 -10.75 -8.98
CA SER A 12 -2.91 -9.44 -9.62
C SER A 12 -1.57 -9.24 -10.34
N GLN A 13 -0.71 -10.26 -10.48
CA GLN A 13 0.66 -10.11 -10.99
C GLN A 13 0.79 -9.37 -12.34
N ASN A 14 -0.20 -9.49 -13.22
CA ASN A 14 -0.21 -8.83 -14.54
C ASN A 14 -0.88 -7.46 -14.55
N THR A 15 -1.30 -6.97 -13.38
CA THR A 15 -1.99 -5.69 -13.21
C THR A 15 -1.01 -4.66 -12.65
N PHE A 16 -0.83 -3.57 -13.39
CA PHE A 16 -0.18 -2.38 -12.88
C PHE A 16 -1.12 -1.62 -11.94
N ILE A 17 -0.63 -1.28 -10.75
CA ILE A 17 -1.39 -0.57 -9.73
C ILE A 17 -0.78 0.82 -9.53
N LYS A 18 -1.52 1.85 -9.90
CA LYS A 18 -1.03 3.23 -9.73
C LYS A 18 -0.85 3.59 -8.25
N LYS A 19 -1.80 3.23 -7.38
CA LYS A 19 -1.77 3.49 -5.94
C LYS A 19 -2.21 2.23 -5.20
N LEU A 20 -1.35 1.68 -4.35
CA LEU A 20 -1.65 0.57 -3.45
C LEU A 20 -1.54 1.05 -2.01
N LEU A 21 -2.66 1.04 -1.28
CA LEU A 21 -2.72 1.40 0.13
C LEU A 21 -3.11 0.16 0.93
N ILE A 22 -2.23 -0.27 1.83
CA ILE A 22 -2.47 -1.42 2.71
C ILE A 22 -2.47 -0.90 4.15
N ARG A 23 -3.56 -1.17 4.87
CA ARG A 23 -3.67 -0.91 6.30
C ARG A 23 -4.09 -2.18 7.00
N TYR A 24 -3.35 -2.59 8.03
CA TYR A 24 -3.64 -3.81 8.78
C TYR A 24 -3.55 -3.59 10.28
N MET A 25 -4.18 -4.48 11.05
CA MET A 25 -4.19 -4.39 12.50
C MET A 25 -3.05 -5.23 13.11
N VAL A 26 -2.19 -4.63 13.94
CA VAL A 26 -1.06 -5.33 14.56
C VAL A 26 -1.53 -6.09 15.78
N TRP A 27 -1.70 -7.40 15.63
CA TRP A 27 -1.87 -8.31 16.76
C TRP A 27 -0.67 -9.26 16.97
N ASN A 28 0.05 -9.64 15.89
CA ASN A 28 1.37 -10.34 15.91
C ASN A 28 2.00 -10.62 14.51
N GLU A 29 1.37 -10.22 13.39
CA GLU A 29 1.73 -10.71 12.03
C GLU A 29 2.43 -9.68 11.12
N SER A 30 2.91 -8.56 11.65
CA SER A 30 3.47 -7.45 10.83
C SER A 30 4.61 -7.88 9.90
N LYS A 31 5.49 -8.77 10.37
CA LYS A 31 6.63 -9.25 9.57
C LYS A 31 6.21 -10.05 8.35
N ILE A 32 5.09 -10.77 8.41
CA ILE A 32 4.58 -11.63 7.33
C ILE A 32 4.02 -10.77 6.18
N ILE A 33 3.29 -9.70 6.52
CA ILE A 33 2.74 -8.79 5.52
C ILE A 33 3.86 -8.07 4.77
N LEU A 34 4.89 -7.61 5.50
CA LEU A 34 6.03 -6.94 4.88
C LEU A 34 6.78 -7.86 3.91
N SER A 35 7.00 -9.13 4.26
CA SER A 35 7.71 -10.06 3.36
C SER A 35 6.98 -10.26 2.04
N TYR A 36 5.65 -10.43 2.06
CA TYR A 36 4.86 -10.57 0.84
C TYR A 36 4.87 -9.30 -0.01
N ILE A 37 4.77 -8.13 0.61
CA ILE A 37 4.82 -6.88 -0.15
C ILE A 37 6.18 -6.74 -0.85
N LYS A 38 7.28 -7.06 -0.17
CA LYS A 38 8.60 -7.00 -0.80
C LYS A 38 8.70 -7.95 -2.00
N GLU A 39 8.36 -9.23 -1.82
CA GLU A 39 8.40 -10.24 -2.89
C GLU A 39 7.57 -9.83 -4.11
N PHE A 40 6.29 -9.48 -3.92
CA PHE A 40 5.38 -9.29 -5.05
C PHE A 40 5.38 -7.87 -5.64
N ILE A 41 5.84 -6.87 -4.91
CA ILE A 41 5.82 -5.47 -5.36
C ILE A 41 7.19 -5.00 -5.83
N MET A 42 8.27 -5.32 -5.12
CA MET A 42 9.62 -4.85 -5.50
C MET A 42 10.13 -5.59 -6.73
N GLU A 43 10.00 -6.91 -6.79
CA GLU A 43 10.55 -7.70 -7.91
C GLU A 43 9.85 -7.46 -9.25
N LYS A 44 8.61 -6.96 -9.24
CA LYS A 44 7.77 -6.84 -10.44
C LYS A 44 7.55 -5.40 -10.89
N GLU A 45 8.02 -4.41 -10.12
CA GLU A 45 7.88 -2.97 -10.38
C GLU A 45 6.44 -2.51 -10.74
N ARG A 46 5.42 -3.25 -10.28
CA ARG A 46 4.03 -3.09 -10.74
C ARG A 46 3.23 -2.06 -9.95
N VAL A 47 3.85 -1.39 -8.97
CA VAL A 47 3.21 -0.38 -8.13
C VAL A 47 3.98 0.94 -8.22
N LYS A 48 3.30 2.02 -8.61
CA LYS A 48 3.94 3.35 -8.63
C LYS A 48 3.99 4.00 -7.26
N TYR A 49 2.85 4.02 -6.55
CA TYR A 49 2.74 4.62 -5.23
C TYR A 49 2.28 3.59 -4.21
N LEU A 50 3.06 3.39 -3.15
CA LEU A 50 2.79 2.42 -2.10
C LEU A 50 2.63 3.10 -0.73
N THR A 51 1.69 2.62 0.06
CA THR A 51 1.57 2.92 1.48
C THR A 51 1.31 1.63 2.24
N ILE A 52 2.01 1.46 3.36
CA ILE A 52 1.78 0.40 4.34
C ILE A 52 1.65 1.06 5.71
N SER A 53 0.47 0.94 6.32
CA SER A 53 0.16 1.49 7.63
C SER A 53 -0.23 0.38 8.59
N GLU A 54 0.48 0.31 9.72
CA GLU A 54 0.06 -0.48 10.86
C GLU A 54 -0.96 0.31 11.68
N SER A 55 -1.99 -0.38 12.14
CA SER A 55 -2.96 0.19 13.08
C SER A 55 -3.09 -0.73 14.29
N GLY A 56 -3.17 -0.19 15.50
CA GLY A 56 -3.35 -1.00 16.70
C GLY A 56 -3.25 -0.18 17.98
N PRO A 57 -3.57 -0.79 19.14
CA PRO A 57 -3.43 -0.10 20.43
C PRO A 57 -1.98 0.35 20.63
N GLY A 58 -1.75 1.66 20.68
CA GLY A 58 -0.42 2.24 20.90
C GLY A 58 0.56 2.15 19.72
N VAL A 59 0.09 1.73 18.53
CA VAL A 59 0.92 1.66 17.31
C VAL A 59 0.20 2.36 16.16
N ASP A 60 0.76 3.51 15.78
CA ASP A 60 0.47 4.19 14.50
C ASP A 60 1.79 4.32 13.74
N ASN A 61 2.40 3.17 13.45
CA ASN A 61 3.66 3.10 12.74
C ASN A 61 3.38 2.89 11.26
N GLU A 62 3.49 3.96 10.49
CA GLU A 62 3.60 3.82 9.04
C GLU A 62 5.01 3.32 8.71
N LEU A 63 5.12 2.33 7.83
CA LEU A 63 6.41 1.83 7.32
C LEU A 63 7.09 2.83 6.35
N PHE A 64 6.85 4.12 6.54
CA PHE A 64 7.45 5.21 5.76
C PHE A 64 8.99 5.23 5.86
N SER A 65 9.55 4.69 6.94
CA SER A 65 11.00 4.52 7.09
C SER A 65 11.63 3.65 6.00
N LEU A 66 10.87 2.74 5.38
CA LEU A 66 11.36 1.87 4.30
C LEU A 66 11.38 2.56 2.92
N LYS A 67 10.99 3.83 2.82
CA LYS A 67 10.89 4.54 1.53
C LYS A 67 12.15 4.43 0.66
N ASP A 68 13.33 4.46 1.28
CA ASP A 68 14.60 4.47 0.55
C ASP A 68 14.94 3.07 0.02
N GLU A 69 14.49 2.02 0.70
CA GLU A 69 14.60 0.62 0.23
C GLU A 69 13.74 0.40 -1.02
N PHE A 70 12.46 0.80 -0.98
CA PHE A 70 11.53 0.65 -2.10
C PHE A 70 11.86 1.53 -3.31
N LYS A 71 12.53 2.66 -3.08
CA LYS A 71 12.98 3.57 -4.15
C LYS A 71 13.93 2.89 -5.14
N LEU A 72 14.71 1.91 -4.69
CA LEU A 72 15.62 1.13 -5.56
C LEU A 72 14.87 0.30 -6.62
N TYR A 73 13.57 0.08 -6.42
CA TYR A 73 12.69 -0.71 -7.29
C TYR A 73 11.64 0.16 -7.98
N ASN A 74 11.90 1.46 -8.13
CA ASN A 74 10.99 2.43 -8.74
C ASN A 74 9.63 2.58 -8.05
N VAL A 75 9.50 2.11 -6.80
CA VAL A 75 8.28 2.23 -5.99
C VAL A 75 8.38 3.46 -5.08
N ILE A 76 7.42 4.38 -5.20
CA ILE A 76 7.39 5.60 -4.38
C ILE A 76 6.54 5.36 -3.14
N VAL A 77 7.19 5.21 -1.98
CA VAL A 77 6.48 5.08 -0.70
C VAL A 77 6.01 6.45 -0.21
N ARG A 78 4.75 6.53 0.22
CA ARG A 78 4.11 7.73 0.77
C ARG A 78 3.39 7.38 2.07
N ARG A 79 3.15 8.40 2.90
CA ARG A 79 2.31 8.27 4.10
C ARG A 79 0.87 7.98 3.71
N TYR A 80 0.12 7.29 4.56
CA TYR A 80 -1.25 6.88 4.25
C TYR A 80 -2.14 8.08 3.99
N ASN A 81 -2.05 9.09 4.85
CA ASN A 81 -2.83 10.31 4.72
C ASN A 81 -2.49 11.12 3.46
N ASP A 82 -1.32 10.92 2.85
CA ASP A 82 -0.92 11.59 1.61
C ASP A 82 -1.58 10.93 0.37
N LEU A 83 -1.80 9.60 0.40
CA LEU A 83 -2.43 8.88 -0.72
C LEU A 83 -3.93 8.65 -0.54
N TYR A 84 -4.43 8.63 0.70
CA TYR A 84 -5.81 8.36 1.03
C TYR A 84 -6.75 9.42 0.44
N ILE A 85 -7.78 8.96 -0.25
CA ILE A 85 -8.81 9.82 -0.82
C ILE A 85 -10.06 9.64 0.02
N THR A 86 -10.48 10.68 0.73
CA THR A 86 -11.74 10.67 1.45
C THR A 86 -12.90 10.63 0.46
N PRO A 87 -14.06 10.04 0.82
CA PRO A 87 -15.25 10.09 -0.04
C PRO A 87 -15.60 11.50 -0.48
N TYR A 88 -15.48 12.49 0.43
CA TYR A 88 -15.67 13.90 0.12
C TYR A 88 -14.71 14.41 -0.96
N LYS A 89 -13.39 14.16 -0.82
CA LYS A 89 -12.40 14.54 -1.83
C LYS A 89 -12.66 13.84 -3.16
N PHE A 90 -13.09 12.58 -3.14
CA PHE A 90 -13.44 11.83 -4.33
C PHE A 90 -14.61 12.51 -5.07
N ILE A 91 -15.71 12.80 -4.37
CA ILE A 91 -16.88 13.46 -4.96
C ILE A 91 -16.50 14.83 -5.53
N ASN A 92 -15.81 15.66 -4.74
CA ASN A 92 -15.45 17.02 -5.17
C ASN A 92 -14.50 17.04 -6.37
N ASN A 93 -13.53 16.12 -6.41
CA ASN A 93 -12.63 16.00 -7.57
C ASN A 93 -13.40 15.61 -8.84
N ASN A 94 -14.45 14.79 -8.74
CA ASN A 94 -15.24 14.39 -9.92
C ASN A 94 -16.23 15.49 -10.34
N LEU A 95 -16.75 16.29 -9.40
CA LEU A 95 -17.60 17.44 -9.72
C LEU A 95 -16.81 18.58 -10.39
N GLN A 96 -15.54 18.77 -10.06
CA GLN A 96 -14.67 19.76 -10.73
C GLN A 96 -14.41 19.49 -12.22
N TYR A 97 -14.65 18.27 -12.72
CA TYR A 97 -14.56 17.94 -14.15
C TYR A 97 -15.92 17.88 -14.84
N SER A 98 -17.00 18.27 -14.14
CA SER A 98 -18.39 18.18 -14.62
C SER A 98 -19.05 19.54 -14.87
N ILE A 99 -18.28 20.65 -14.84
CA ILE A 99 -18.74 22.03 -15.06
C ILE A 99 -17.84 22.69 -16.10
#